data_AF-B0SNJ0-F1
#
_entry.id   AF-B0SNJ0-F1
#
_cell.length_a   1.000
_cell.length_b   1.000
_cell.length_c   1.000
_cell.angle_alpha   90.00
_cell.angle_beta   90.00
_cell.angle_gamma   90.00
#
_symmetry.space_group_name_H-M   'P 1'
#
loop_
_entity.id
_entity.type
_entity.pdbx_description
1 polymer ?
#
loop_
_entity_poly.entity_id
_entity_poly.type
_entity_poly.pdbx_seq_one_letter_code
_entity_poly.pdbx_strand_id
1 'polypeptide(L)'
;MVVVSLGIMKSIDSLWKSPNLTKEEEEKEKTKSDLKESLKRLESRLESAEILITNSQLEDAKIILYHLSYDFINFQKKRNKETPIVLGADVSGFVIPESPIKIQPFQFLTQLPSLSTLDEDETDTYLEECFNTYDFLSHAVGKEIKSIYKTQLDDYRKLRRIQIFGFIVILVTTISSYLYYQYKYPEFKDQNIELYSFLDKEHSQTTEDSKLSIPLKKEEIGKWVELSFPIPEAMNQFGGLRIDPLQQRGIRFVLDDLQILDATGKILYSKKFIVGKSLLPEDYQDFLAIVDVKTAGKQEPGEIVEMITTGRNPQIHLVFPMIYNAKTIKLKMKYIEAHKVKKK
;
A
#
# COMPACT_ATOMS: atom_id res chain seq x y z
N MET A 1 41.63 7.80 17.12
CA MET A 1 40.22 7.64 16.67
C MET A 1 40.02 6.61 15.54
N VAL A 2 41.09 6.04 14.96
CA VAL A 2 41.01 5.10 13.79
C VAL A 2 40.87 3.62 14.19
N VAL A 3 41.21 3.23 15.42
CA VAL A 3 41.14 1.83 15.86
C VAL A 3 39.71 1.39 16.23
N VAL A 4 38.85 2.33 16.64
CA VAL A 4 37.46 2.06 17.01
C VAL A 4 36.58 1.83 15.77
N SER A 5 36.85 2.52 14.65
CA SER A 5 36.09 2.34 13.41
C SER A 5 36.33 0.98 12.75
N LEU A 6 37.56 0.45 12.79
CA LEU A 6 37.91 -0.88 12.27
C LEU A 6 37.29 -2.02 13.09
N GLY A 7 37.17 -1.86 14.42
CA GLY A 7 36.53 -2.85 15.29
C GLY A 7 35.02 -2.96 15.05
N ILE A 8 34.34 -1.82 14.86
CA ILE A 8 32.91 -1.78 14.57
C ILE A 8 32.63 -2.30 13.14
N MET A 9 33.43 -1.92 12.14
CA MET A 9 33.31 -2.45 10.78
C MET A 9 33.57 -3.96 10.70
N LYS A 10 34.61 -4.49 11.35
CA LYS A 10 34.84 -5.96 11.40
C LYS A 10 33.70 -6.70 12.09
N SER A 11 33.10 -6.09 13.12
CA SER A 11 31.94 -6.67 13.80
C SER A 11 30.71 -6.69 12.87
N ILE A 12 30.48 -5.62 12.11
CA ILE A 12 29.41 -5.55 11.10
C ILE A 12 29.65 -6.56 9.97
N ASP A 13 30.86 -6.65 9.40
CA ASP A 13 31.19 -7.59 8.34
C ASP A 13 31.12 -9.06 8.77
N SER A 14 31.46 -9.36 10.04
CA SER A 14 31.32 -10.71 10.60
C SER A 14 29.85 -11.16 10.75
N LEU A 15 28.90 -10.21 10.76
CA LEU A 15 27.47 -10.49 10.85
C LEU A 15 26.82 -10.80 9.49
N TRP A 16 27.51 -10.56 8.37
CA TRP A 16 27.01 -10.79 7.00
C TRP A 16 27.66 -11.97 6.28
N LYS A 17 28.70 -12.56 6.87
CA LYS A 17 29.33 -13.78 6.35
C LYS A 17 28.76 -14.98 7.08
N SER A 18 28.37 -16.00 6.32
CA SER A 18 27.92 -17.27 6.92
C SER A 18 29.04 -17.86 7.78
N PRO A 19 28.72 -18.40 8.97
CA PRO A 19 29.72 -19.08 9.78
C PRO A 19 30.25 -20.31 9.06
N ASN A 20 31.54 -20.62 9.25
CA ASN A 20 32.12 -21.88 8.79
C ASN A 20 31.64 -22.98 9.75
N LEU A 21 31.01 -24.02 9.21
CA LEU A 21 30.50 -25.12 10.01
C LEU A 21 31.60 -26.12 10.35
N THR A 22 31.53 -26.67 11.54
CA THR A 22 32.31 -27.86 11.91
C THR A 22 31.70 -29.11 11.26
N LYS A 23 32.49 -30.18 11.08
CA LYS A 23 32.00 -31.45 10.50
C LYS A 23 30.78 -32.02 11.24
N GLU A 24 30.73 -31.87 12.56
CA GLU A 24 29.58 -32.26 13.38
C GLU A 24 28.33 -31.43 13.08
N GLU A 25 28.48 -30.11 12.87
CA GLU A 25 27.37 -29.24 12.48
C GLU A 25 26.89 -29.51 11.05
N GLU A 26 27.77 -29.89 10.14
CA GLU A 26 27.41 -30.31 8.78
C GLU A 26 26.54 -31.57 8.82
N GLU A 27 26.89 -32.57 9.65
CA GLU A 27 26.07 -33.77 9.84
C GLU A 27 24.70 -33.46 10.47
N LYS A 28 24.66 -32.52 11.43
CA LYS A 28 23.40 -32.04 12.03
C LYS A 28 22.53 -31.33 11.01
N GLU A 29 23.08 -30.44 10.19
CA GLU A 29 22.32 -29.76 9.13
C GLU A 29 21.83 -30.73 8.05
N LYS A 30 22.63 -31.73 7.68
CA LYS A 30 22.19 -32.79 6.75
C LYS A 30 21.01 -33.57 7.32
N THR A 31 21.14 -34.07 8.55
CA THR A 31 20.06 -34.80 9.24
C THR A 31 18.79 -33.97 9.35
N LYS A 32 18.93 -32.69 9.70
CA LYS A 32 17.82 -31.74 9.77
C LYS A 32 17.17 -31.47 8.43
N SER A 33 17.96 -31.38 7.35
CA SER A 33 17.44 -31.25 5.98
C SER A 33 16.65 -32.50 5.59
N ASP A 34 17.22 -33.69 5.83
CA ASP A 34 16.60 -34.97 5.51
C ASP A 34 15.28 -35.17 6.26
N LEU A 35 15.23 -34.80 7.55
CA LEU A 35 14.01 -34.86 8.37
C LEU A 35 12.95 -33.88 7.85
N LYS A 36 13.31 -32.64 7.54
CA LYS A 36 12.38 -31.64 6.99
C LYS A 36 11.85 -32.04 5.62
N GLU A 37 12.71 -32.56 4.76
CA GLU A 37 12.30 -33.01 3.43
C GLU A 37 11.36 -34.22 3.52
N SER A 38 11.70 -35.19 4.37
CA SER A 38 10.84 -36.35 4.60
C SER A 38 9.47 -35.93 5.15
N LEU A 39 9.44 -34.95 6.07
CA LEU A 39 8.20 -34.40 6.62
C LEU A 39 7.35 -33.67 5.57
N LYS A 40 7.97 -32.86 4.71
CA LYS A 40 7.28 -32.24 3.57
C LYS A 40 6.71 -33.25 2.57
N ARG A 41 7.36 -34.39 2.39
CA ARG A 41 6.83 -35.47 1.54
C ARG A 41 5.59 -36.11 2.16
N LEU A 42 5.54 -36.26 3.48
CA LEU A 42 4.35 -36.71 4.20
C LEU A 42 3.21 -35.70 4.05
N GLU A 43 3.49 -34.41 4.26
CA GLU A 43 2.55 -33.29 4.07
C GLU A 43 1.95 -33.29 2.67
N SER A 44 2.79 -33.34 1.63
CA SER A 44 2.33 -33.35 0.24
C SER A 44 1.46 -34.58 -0.09
N ARG A 45 1.72 -35.73 0.53
CA ARG A 45 0.90 -36.94 0.35
C ARG A 45 -0.42 -36.88 1.11
N LEU A 46 -0.43 -36.26 2.29
CA LEU A 46 -1.65 -35.93 3.03
C LEU A 46 -2.56 -35.01 2.22
N GLU A 47 -2.01 -33.90 1.72
CA GLU A 47 -2.73 -32.96 0.85
C GLU A 47 -3.29 -33.67 -0.39
N SER A 48 -2.51 -34.58 -0.99
CA SER A 48 -2.98 -35.37 -2.13
C SER A 48 -4.15 -36.29 -1.76
N ALA A 49 -4.10 -36.94 -0.60
CA ALA A 49 -5.19 -37.79 -0.12
C ALA A 49 -6.46 -36.96 0.17
N GLU A 50 -6.32 -35.81 0.83
CA GLU A 50 -7.42 -34.88 1.09
C GLU A 50 -8.10 -34.41 -0.21
N ILE A 51 -7.31 -34.07 -1.23
CA ILE A 51 -7.83 -33.66 -2.55
C ILE A 51 -8.60 -34.80 -3.22
N LEU A 52 -8.09 -36.04 -3.15
CA LEU A 52 -8.76 -37.19 -3.77
C LEU A 52 -10.09 -37.51 -3.09
N ILE A 53 -10.13 -37.47 -1.76
CA ILE A 53 -11.36 -37.65 -0.98
C ILE A 53 -12.37 -36.56 -1.32
N THR A 54 -11.94 -35.29 -1.33
CA THR A 54 -12.81 -34.14 -1.68
C THR A 54 -13.40 -34.26 -3.10
N ASN A 55 -12.69 -34.91 -4.03
CA ASN A 55 -13.16 -35.17 -5.38
C ASN A 55 -13.88 -36.51 -5.54
N SER A 56 -14.26 -37.17 -4.44
CA SER A 56 -14.94 -38.48 -4.39
C SER A 56 -14.17 -39.62 -5.09
N GLN A 57 -12.83 -39.52 -5.16
CA GLN A 57 -11.95 -40.56 -5.69
C GLN A 57 -11.44 -41.47 -4.57
N LEU A 58 -12.35 -42.15 -3.88
CA LEU A 58 -12.07 -42.87 -2.63
C LEU A 58 -11.07 -44.03 -2.78
N GLU A 59 -11.14 -44.81 -3.86
CA GLU A 59 -10.24 -45.94 -4.06
C GLU A 59 -8.78 -45.49 -4.25
N ASP A 60 -8.56 -44.41 -5.00
CA ASP A 60 -7.24 -43.82 -5.17
C ASP A 60 -6.75 -43.21 -3.85
N ALA A 61 -7.63 -42.56 -3.08
CA ALA A 61 -7.30 -42.04 -1.76
C ALA A 61 -6.88 -43.14 -0.77
N LYS A 62 -7.60 -44.26 -0.72
CA LYS A 62 -7.28 -45.42 0.15
C LYS A 62 -5.90 -45.99 -0.17
N ILE A 63 -5.52 -46.06 -1.45
CA ILE A 63 -4.16 -46.49 -1.86
C ILE A 63 -3.12 -45.52 -1.30
N ILE A 64 -3.32 -44.20 -1.46
CA ILE A 64 -2.40 -43.20 -0.91
C ILE A 64 -2.31 -43.29 0.61
N LEU A 65 -3.45 -43.40 1.30
CA LEU A 65 -3.52 -43.53 2.76
C LEU A 65 -2.80 -44.79 3.25
N TYR A 66 -2.91 -45.90 2.52
CA TYR A 66 -2.18 -47.14 2.83
C TYR A 66 -0.67 -46.91 2.79
N HIS A 67 -0.15 -46.32 1.71
CA HIS A 67 1.28 -46.00 1.60
C HIS A 67 1.73 -44.99 2.66
N LEU A 68 0.93 -43.95 2.88
CA LEU A 68 1.21 -42.88 3.83
C LEU A 68 1.31 -43.41 5.27
N SER A 69 0.49 -44.39 5.63
CA SER A 69 0.51 -45.04 6.95
C SER A 69 1.87 -45.68 7.26
N TYR A 70 2.45 -46.39 6.29
CA TYR A 70 3.80 -46.96 6.42
C TYR A 70 4.87 -45.88 6.38
N ASP A 71 4.69 -44.81 5.61
CA ASP A 71 5.63 -43.68 5.61
C ASP A 71 5.67 -42.98 6.97
N PHE A 72 4.55 -42.81 7.67
CA PHE A 72 4.53 -42.28 9.03
C PHE A 72 5.28 -43.18 10.01
N ILE A 73 5.05 -44.50 9.97
CA ILE A 73 5.76 -45.46 10.81
C ILE A 73 7.27 -45.40 10.53
N ASN A 74 7.65 -45.45 9.25
CA ASN A 74 9.04 -45.41 8.82
C ASN A 74 9.73 -44.09 9.18
N PHE A 75 8.99 -42.98 9.13
CA PHE A 75 9.50 -41.69 9.60
C PHE A 75 9.78 -41.71 11.11
N GLN A 76 8.88 -42.28 11.90
CA GLN A 76 9.08 -42.41 13.36
C GLN A 76 10.25 -43.35 13.68
N LYS A 77 10.35 -44.50 13.00
CA LYS A 77 11.49 -45.42 13.14
C LYS A 77 12.81 -44.76 12.76
N LYS A 78 12.84 -44.00 11.65
CA LYS A 78 14.02 -43.22 11.22
C LYS A 78 14.44 -42.22 12.29
N ARG A 79 13.50 -41.52 12.94
CA ARG A 79 13.79 -40.60 14.06
C ARG A 79 14.42 -41.33 15.25
N ASN A 80 13.95 -42.53 15.56
CA ASN A 80 14.52 -43.39 16.60
C ASN A 80 15.81 -44.12 16.18
N LYS A 81 16.29 -43.94 14.93
CA LYS A 81 17.42 -44.67 14.33
C LYS A 81 17.19 -46.18 14.23
N GLU A 82 15.93 -46.60 14.10
CA GLU A 82 15.53 -47.98 13.88
C GLU A 82 15.47 -48.31 12.38
N THR A 83 15.51 -49.60 12.05
CA THR A 83 15.38 -50.07 10.67
C THR A 83 13.96 -49.87 10.13
N PRO A 84 13.80 -49.40 8.88
CA PRO A 84 12.49 -49.22 8.28
C PRO A 84 11.78 -50.56 8.08
N ILE A 85 10.46 -50.51 8.10
CA ILE A 85 9.59 -51.63 7.75
C ILE A 85 9.22 -51.57 6.27
N VAL A 86 9.10 -52.75 5.66
CA VAL A 86 8.66 -52.90 4.27
C VAL A 86 7.13 -52.75 4.22
N LEU A 87 6.62 -52.20 3.12
CA LEU A 87 5.18 -52.11 2.87
C LEU A 87 4.52 -53.50 2.97
N GLY A 88 3.41 -53.60 3.71
CA GLY A 88 2.71 -54.87 3.95
C GLY A 88 3.31 -55.74 5.06
N ALA A 89 4.39 -55.30 5.72
CA ALA A 89 4.88 -55.95 6.93
C ALA A 89 3.89 -55.76 8.10
N ASP A 90 3.87 -56.72 9.02
CA ASP A 90 3.02 -56.63 10.21
C ASP A 90 3.42 -55.42 11.08
N VAL A 91 2.43 -54.58 11.37
CA VAL A 91 2.56 -53.35 12.18
C VAL A 91 2.06 -53.53 13.61
N SER A 92 1.54 -54.71 13.97
CA SER A 92 0.96 -55.00 15.30
C SER A 92 1.96 -54.78 16.45
N GLY A 93 3.26 -54.97 16.18
CA GLY A 93 4.34 -54.72 17.13
C GLY A 93 4.82 -53.26 17.22
N PHE A 94 4.19 -52.32 16.51
CA PHE A 94 4.57 -50.91 16.57
C PHE A 94 4.12 -50.27 17.89
N VAL A 95 5.08 -49.81 18.69
CA VAL A 95 4.80 -49.11 19.94
C VAL A 95 4.44 -47.67 19.63
N ILE A 96 3.18 -47.30 19.85
CA ILE A 96 2.70 -45.93 19.67
C ILE A 96 3.44 -45.02 20.67
N PRO A 97 4.12 -43.96 20.21
CA PRO A 97 4.85 -43.07 21.10
C PRO A 97 3.90 -42.28 22.00
N GLU A 98 4.28 -42.10 23.26
CA GLU A 98 3.54 -41.23 24.18
C GLU A 98 3.55 -39.78 23.68
N SER A 99 2.36 -39.19 23.56
CA SER A 99 2.22 -37.80 23.13
C SER A 99 2.22 -36.87 24.35
N PRO A 100 3.16 -35.90 24.43
CA PRO A 100 3.12 -34.86 25.45
C PRO A 100 2.02 -33.81 25.18
N ILE A 101 1.30 -33.93 24.05
CA ILE A 101 0.20 -33.07 23.63
C ILE A 101 -1.09 -33.90 23.73
N LYS A 102 -2.25 -33.26 23.92
CA LYS A 102 -3.58 -33.92 23.89
C LYS A 102 -3.98 -34.43 22.48
N ILE A 103 -3.02 -34.86 21.67
CA ILE A 103 -3.21 -35.48 20.36
C ILE A 103 -2.87 -36.95 20.53
N GLN A 104 -3.70 -37.83 19.96
CA GLN A 104 -3.48 -39.28 19.97
C GLN A 104 -2.89 -39.69 18.61
N PRO A 105 -1.57 -39.83 18.47
CA PRO A 105 -0.96 -40.14 17.18
C PRO A 105 -1.10 -41.64 16.86
N PHE A 106 -1.02 -41.98 15.57
CA PHE A 106 -1.03 -43.35 15.03
C PHE A 106 -2.30 -44.17 15.35
N GLN A 107 -3.43 -43.54 15.65
CA GLN A 107 -4.69 -44.27 15.90
C GLN A 107 -5.20 -45.01 14.66
N PHE A 108 -4.88 -44.49 13.47
CA PHE A 108 -5.26 -45.07 12.19
C PHE A 108 -4.74 -46.50 12.01
N LEU A 109 -3.70 -46.90 12.76
CA LEU A 109 -3.18 -48.26 12.74
C LEU A 109 -4.22 -49.31 13.14
N THR A 110 -5.22 -48.92 13.95
CA THR A 110 -6.32 -49.83 14.34
C THR A 110 -7.22 -50.19 13.16
N GLN A 111 -7.34 -49.29 12.19
CA GLN A 111 -8.20 -49.43 11.00
C GLN A 111 -7.41 -49.81 9.74
N LEU A 112 -6.07 -49.75 9.78
CA LEU A 112 -5.20 -50.07 8.63
C LEU A 112 -5.51 -51.43 7.98
N PRO A 113 -5.77 -52.53 8.72
CA PRO A 113 -6.10 -53.83 8.11
C PRO A 113 -7.41 -53.83 7.31
N SER A 114 -8.33 -52.92 7.63
CA SER A 114 -9.65 -52.77 6.99
C SER A 114 -9.75 -51.54 6.08
N LEU A 115 -8.65 -50.85 5.80
CA LEU A 115 -8.63 -49.60 5.03
C LEU A 115 -9.28 -49.73 3.65
N SER A 116 -9.15 -50.88 2.98
CA SER A 116 -9.77 -51.12 1.67
C SER A 116 -11.30 -51.19 1.73
N THR A 117 -11.86 -51.56 2.88
CA THR A 117 -13.31 -51.76 3.06
C THR A 117 -14.02 -50.59 3.73
N LEU A 118 -13.29 -49.55 4.14
CA LEU A 118 -13.88 -48.38 4.80
C LEU A 118 -14.84 -47.64 3.85
N ASP A 119 -15.92 -47.12 4.42
CA ASP A 119 -16.81 -46.18 3.73
C ASP A 119 -16.20 -44.76 3.71
N GLU A 120 -16.94 -43.79 3.15
CA GLU A 120 -16.48 -42.41 3.00
C GLU A 120 -16.24 -41.74 4.36
N ASP A 121 -17.20 -41.84 5.29
CA ASP A 121 -17.13 -41.25 6.63
C ASP A 121 -15.98 -41.87 7.47
N GLU A 122 -15.77 -43.18 7.35
CA GLU A 122 -14.66 -43.89 7.99
C GLU A 122 -13.31 -43.52 7.35
N THR A 123 -13.26 -43.30 6.04
CA THR A 123 -12.05 -42.86 5.34
C THR A 123 -11.66 -41.42 5.72
N ASP A 124 -12.65 -40.54 5.90
CA ASP A 124 -12.45 -39.18 6.43
C ASP A 124 -11.87 -39.22 7.85
N THR A 125 -12.41 -40.08 8.71
CA THR A 125 -11.90 -40.29 10.06
C THR A 125 -10.45 -40.80 10.04
N TYR A 126 -10.14 -41.75 9.15
CA TYR A 126 -8.77 -42.25 8.95
C TYR A 126 -7.80 -41.13 8.53
N LEU A 127 -8.23 -40.25 7.62
CA LEU A 127 -7.44 -39.11 7.19
C LEU A 127 -7.21 -38.11 8.34
N GLU A 128 -8.23 -37.84 9.16
CA GLU A 128 -8.10 -36.99 10.35
C GLU A 128 -7.05 -37.54 11.34
N GLU A 129 -7.06 -38.86 11.58
CA GLU A 129 -6.05 -39.52 12.42
C GLU A 129 -4.63 -39.45 11.82
N CYS A 130 -4.53 -39.48 10.48
CA CYS A 130 -3.28 -39.25 9.76
C CYS A 130 -2.78 -37.80 9.93
N PHE A 131 -3.67 -36.80 9.89
CA PHE A 131 -3.35 -35.39 10.19
C PHE A 131 -2.86 -35.22 11.63
N ASN A 132 -3.57 -35.81 12.60
CA ASN A 132 -3.17 -35.81 14.01
C ASN A 132 -1.75 -36.38 14.20
N THR A 133 -1.42 -37.44 13.46
CA THR A 133 -0.09 -38.05 13.48
C THR A 133 0.97 -37.14 12.86
N TYR A 134 0.66 -36.49 11.73
CA TYR A 134 1.55 -35.52 11.10
C TYR A 134 1.84 -34.33 12.02
N ASP A 135 0.82 -33.76 12.66
CA ASP A 135 0.98 -32.64 13.60
C ASP A 135 1.87 -33.02 14.78
N PHE A 136 1.66 -34.21 15.35
CA PHE A 136 2.53 -34.76 16.38
C PHE A 136 3.99 -34.86 15.91
N LEU A 137 4.22 -35.45 14.74
CA LEU A 137 5.56 -35.62 14.17
C LEU A 137 6.22 -34.27 13.84
N SER A 138 5.48 -33.33 13.28
CA SER A 138 5.92 -31.97 12.96
C SER A 138 6.32 -31.20 14.20
N HIS A 139 5.51 -31.26 15.24
CA HIS A 139 5.84 -30.65 16.52
C HIS A 139 7.11 -31.28 17.14
N ALA A 140 7.18 -32.61 17.15
CA ALA A 140 8.31 -33.32 17.77
C ALA A 140 9.63 -33.06 17.02
N VAL A 141 9.62 -33.10 15.69
CA VAL A 141 10.77 -32.73 14.83
C VAL A 141 11.12 -31.26 15.00
N GLY A 142 10.11 -30.37 15.06
CA GLY A 142 10.32 -28.95 15.32
C GLY A 142 11.03 -28.68 16.65
N LYS A 143 10.71 -29.45 17.69
CA LYS A 143 11.38 -29.41 19.00
C LYS A 143 12.81 -29.91 18.90
N GLU A 144 13.04 -31.08 18.31
CA GLU A 144 14.38 -31.67 18.11
C GLU A 144 15.30 -30.74 17.32
N ILE A 145 14.78 -30.09 16.27
CA ILE A 145 15.54 -29.13 15.47
C ILE A 145 15.99 -27.94 16.32
N LYS A 146 15.13 -27.44 17.21
CA LYS A 146 15.43 -26.29 18.06
C LYS A 146 16.39 -26.62 19.21
N SER A 147 16.40 -27.87 19.69
CA SER A 147 17.21 -28.28 20.84
C SER A 147 18.46 -29.07 20.47
N ILE A 148 18.31 -30.16 19.69
CA ILE A 148 19.37 -31.14 19.41
C ILE A 148 20.16 -30.75 18.16
N TYR A 149 19.47 -30.34 17.10
CA TYR A 149 20.09 -30.01 15.80
C TYR A 149 20.29 -28.50 15.59
N LYS A 150 20.39 -27.73 16.68
CA LYS A 150 20.67 -26.31 16.62
C LYS A 150 22.14 -26.10 16.23
N THR A 151 22.38 -25.27 15.22
CA THR A 151 23.73 -24.94 14.74
C THR A 151 24.01 -23.43 14.75
N GLN A 152 25.27 -23.02 14.62
CA GLN A 152 25.62 -21.61 14.48
C GLN A 152 24.98 -20.95 13.24
N LEU A 153 24.69 -21.73 12.19
CA LEU A 153 24.01 -21.25 10.99
C LEU A 153 22.58 -20.79 11.28
N ASP A 154 21.89 -21.42 12.24
CA ASP A 154 20.53 -21.01 12.61
C ASP A 154 20.50 -19.65 13.29
N ASP A 155 21.42 -19.42 14.23
CA ASP A 155 21.54 -18.15 14.93
C ASP A 155 21.93 -17.05 13.93
N TYR A 156 22.85 -17.34 13.00
CA TYR A 156 23.18 -16.44 11.88
C TYR A 156 21.97 -16.12 10.99
N ARG A 157 21.22 -17.14 10.54
CA ARG A 157 20.01 -16.95 9.71
C ARG A 157 18.96 -16.12 10.43
N LYS A 158 18.75 -16.36 11.73
CA LYS A 158 17.81 -15.59 12.56
C LYS A 158 18.22 -14.13 12.66
N LEU A 159 19.50 -13.87 12.95
CA LEU A 159 20.04 -12.51 13.04
C LEU A 159 19.94 -11.77 11.71
N ARG A 160 20.28 -12.43 10.61
CA ARG A 160 20.16 -11.87 9.25
C ARG A 160 18.71 -11.51 8.90
N ARG A 161 17.73 -12.34 9.29
CA ARG A 161 16.30 -12.00 9.11
C ARG A 161 15.90 -10.75 9.88
N ILE A 162 16.35 -10.62 11.13
CA ILE A 162 16.07 -9.44 11.96
C ILE A 162 16.69 -8.18 11.33
N GLN A 163 17.93 -8.27 10.83
CA GLN A 163 18.61 -7.16 10.17
C GLN A 163 17.91 -6.74 8.88
N ILE A 164 17.53 -7.70 8.03
CA ILE A 164 16.78 -7.42 6.79
C ILE A 164 15.44 -6.76 7.12
N PHE A 165 14.71 -7.29 8.11
CA PHE A 165 13.45 -6.71 8.55
C PHE A 165 13.64 -5.26 9.05
N GLY A 166 14.64 -5.02 9.89
CA GLY A 166 14.97 -3.68 10.36
C GLY A 166 15.28 -2.71 9.22
N PHE A 167 16.05 -3.15 8.23
CA PHE A 167 16.35 -2.34 7.05
C PHE A 167 15.08 -1.99 6.25
N ILE A 168 14.20 -2.96 6.03
CA ILE A 168 12.91 -2.73 5.34
C ILE A 168 12.07 -1.72 6.11
N VAL A 169 11.96 -1.85 7.43
CA VAL A 169 11.19 -0.91 8.26
C VAL A 169 11.74 0.52 8.14
N ILE A 170 13.06 0.70 8.21
CA ILE A 170 13.69 2.02 8.06
C ILE A 170 13.42 2.60 6.67
N LEU A 171 13.57 1.78 5.63
CA LEU A 171 13.35 2.18 4.24
C LEU A 171 11.90 2.65 4.03
N VAL A 172 10.93 1.83 4.46
CA VAL A 172 9.49 2.13 4.35
C VAL A 172 9.17 3.40 5.12
N THR A 173 9.65 3.51 6.36
CA THR A 173 9.41 4.71 7.19
C THR A 173 9.97 5.97 6.54
N THR A 174 11.16 5.89 5.95
CA THR A 174 11.81 7.03 5.27
C THR A 174 11.02 7.45 4.02
N ILE A 175 10.64 6.50 3.16
CA ILE A 175 9.87 6.76 1.95
C ILE A 175 8.48 7.32 2.31
N SER A 176 7.77 6.69 3.25
CA SER A 176 6.46 7.17 3.70
C SER A 176 6.54 8.56 4.32
N SER A 177 7.58 8.86 5.10
CA SER A 177 7.80 10.19 5.68
C SER A 177 8.05 11.24 4.60
N TYR A 178 8.87 10.92 3.59
CA TYR A 178 9.13 11.79 2.45
C TYR A 178 7.85 12.06 1.65
N LEU A 179 7.09 11.02 1.31
CA LEU A 179 5.82 11.16 0.58
C LEU A 179 4.79 11.96 1.38
N TYR A 180 4.69 11.72 2.70
CA TYR A 180 3.81 12.49 3.58
C TYR A 180 4.21 13.97 3.63
N TYR A 181 5.51 14.26 3.74
CA TYR A 181 6.04 15.62 3.72
C TYR A 181 5.67 16.34 2.40
N GLN A 182 5.93 15.70 1.26
CA GLN A 182 5.59 16.24 -0.07
C GLN A 182 4.08 16.47 -0.25
N TYR A 183 3.25 15.58 0.31
CA TYR A 183 1.79 15.72 0.27
C TYR A 183 1.29 16.86 1.15
N LYS A 184 1.85 17.02 2.36
CA LYS A 184 1.43 18.02 3.34
C LYS A 184 1.96 19.43 3.01
N TYR A 185 3.16 19.49 2.45
CA TYR A 185 3.88 20.71 2.11
C TYR A 185 4.30 20.68 0.64
N PRO A 186 3.32 20.73 -0.29
CA PRO A 186 3.63 20.69 -1.70
C PRO A 186 4.42 21.93 -2.11
N GLU A 187 5.49 21.72 -2.86
CA GLU A 187 6.18 22.79 -3.56
C GLU A 187 5.39 23.18 -4.81
N PHE A 188 5.39 24.48 -5.10
CA PHE A 188 4.77 24.99 -6.31
C PHE A 188 5.55 24.53 -7.54
N LYS A 189 4.80 24.10 -8.56
CA LYS A 189 5.32 23.70 -9.87
C LYS A 189 4.73 24.62 -10.93
N ASP A 190 5.45 24.76 -12.03
CA ASP A 190 4.93 25.43 -13.21
C ASP A 190 3.62 24.75 -13.62
N GLN A 191 2.59 25.56 -13.81
CA GLN A 191 1.23 25.12 -14.09
C GLN A 191 0.50 26.23 -14.84
N ASN A 192 -0.69 25.96 -15.35
CA ASN A 192 -1.49 27.00 -15.99
C ASN A 192 -2.61 27.47 -15.04
N ILE A 193 -2.98 28.73 -15.18
CA ILE A 193 -4.31 29.17 -14.81
C ILE A 193 -5.23 28.97 -16.02
N GLU A 194 -6.42 28.46 -15.78
CA GLU A 194 -7.41 28.19 -16.81
C GLU A 194 -8.69 28.99 -16.51
N LEU A 195 -9.25 29.60 -17.54
CA LEU A 195 -10.54 30.30 -17.51
C LEU A 195 -11.49 29.61 -18.47
N TYR A 196 -12.73 29.42 -18.04
CA TYR A 196 -13.80 28.89 -18.87
C TYR A 196 -14.97 29.86 -18.86
N SER A 197 -15.38 30.35 -20.02
CA SER A 197 -16.60 31.16 -20.14
C SER A 197 -17.84 30.28 -20.21
N PHE A 198 -18.93 30.70 -19.60
CA PHE A 198 -20.24 30.05 -19.74
C PHE A 198 -21.35 31.08 -19.92
N LEU A 199 -22.50 30.64 -20.42
CA LEU A 199 -23.57 31.54 -20.88
C LEU A 199 -24.22 32.30 -19.73
N ASP A 200 -24.75 31.58 -18.74
CA ASP A 200 -25.45 32.16 -17.60
C ASP A 200 -25.50 31.19 -16.41
N LYS A 201 -26.21 31.58 -15.35
CA LYS A 201 -26.37 30.78 -14.13
C LYS A 201 -27.05 29.42 -14.36
N GLU A 202 -28.00 29.33 -15.30
CA GLU A 202 -28.74 28.11 -15.61
C GLU A 202 -27.97 27.20 -16.58
N HIS A 203 -27.06 27.80 -17.36
CA HIS A 203 -26.20 27.16 -18.35
C HIS A 203 -24.72 27.24 -17.97
N SER A 204 -24.38 26.85 -16.74
CA SER A 204 -23.01 26.96 -16.19
C SER A 204 -22.05 25.83 -16.58
N GLN A 205 -22.39 25.04 -17.61
CA GLN A 205 -21.53 23.95 -18.08
C GLN A 205 -20.40 24.51 -18.95
N THR A 206 -19.17 24.08 -18.67
CA THR A 206 -17.95 24.55 -19.35
C THR A 206 -17.36 23.45 -20.22
N THR A 207 -16.94 23.79 -21.45
CA THR A 207 -16.28 22.87 -22.39
C THR A 207 -14.84 23.30 -22.68
N GLU A 208 -14.01 22.40 -23.22
CA GLU A 208 -12.63 22.75 -23.59
C GLU A 208 -12.57 23.84 -24.69
N ASP A 209 -13.59 23.95 -25.53
CA ASP A 209 -13.69 25.01 -26.54
C ASP A 209 -13.83 26.41 -25.93
N SER A 210 -14.30 26.49 -24.69
CA SER A 210 -14.45 27.73 -23.91
C SER A 210 -13.23 28.05 -23.04
N LYS A 211 -12.12 27.31 -23.19
CA LYS A 211 -10.96 27.40 -22.31
C LYS A 211 -9.92 28.41 -22.79
N LEU A 212 -9.50 29.29 -21.89
CA LEU A 212 -8.33 30.15 -22.05
C LEU A 212 -7.28 29.77 -20.99
N SER A 213 -6.03 29.58 -21.41
CA SER A 213 -4.96 29.07 -20.53
C SER A 213 -3.72 29.95 -20.62
N ILE A 214 -3.17 30.35 -19.47
CA ILE A 214 -1.91 31.11 -19.38
C ILE A 214 -0.96 30.42 -18.37
N PRO A 215 0.33 30.25 -18.70
CA PRO A 215 1.29 29.66 -17.79
C PRO A 215 1.61 30.55 -16.60
N LEU A 216 1.68 29.95 -15.42
CA LEU A 216 2.20 30.48 -14.17
C LEU A 216 3.55 29.82 -13.87
N LYS A 217 4.57 30.65 -13.63
CA LYS A 217 5.94 30.19 -13.40
C LYS A 217 6.29 30.19 -11.92
N LYS A 218 7.02 29.16 -11.46
CA LYS A 218 7.55 29.06 -10.09
C LYS A 218 8.38 30.30 -9.69
N GLU A 219 9.04 30.95 -10.64
CA GLU A 219 9.88 32.16 -10.44
C GLU A 219 9.07 33.43 -10.07
N GLU A 220 7.76 33.41 -10.29
CA GLU A 220 6.85 34.53 -10.02
C GLU A 220 6.14 34.38 -8.67
N ILE A 221 6.42 33.33 -7.91
CA ILE A 221 5.90 33.13 -6.54
C ILE A 221 6.15 34.36 -5.68
N GLY A 222 5.10 34.81 -5.00
CA GLY A 222 5.12 35.96 -4.10
C GLY A 222 5.05 37.32 -4.79
N LYS A 223 5.11 37.38 -6.13
CA LYS A 223 4.94 38.60 -6.92
C LYS A 223 3.47 38.76 -7.34
N TRP A 224 3.09 40.00 -7.62
CA TRP A 224 1.83 40.27 -8.32
C TRP A 224 2.04 40.02 -9.81
N VAL A 225 1.16 39.21 -10.39
CA VAL A 225 1.18 38.85 -11.81
C VAL A 225 -0.13 39.32 -12.44
N GLU A 226 -0.03 40.08 -13.52
CA GLU A 226 -1.17 40.49 -14.34
C GLU A 226 -1.22 39.61 -15.58
N LEU A 227 -2.32 38.88 -15.72
CA LEU A 227 -2.54 37.87 -16.74
C LEU A 227 -3.56 38.41 -17.73
N SER A 228 -3.25 38.35 -19.03
CA SER A 228 -4.10 38.90 -20.09
C SER A 228 -4.50 37.81 -21.06
N PHE A 229 -5.77 37.41 -21.01
CA PHE A 229 -6.36 36.36 -21.82
C PHE A 229 -7.05 36.97 -23.04
N PRO A 230 -6.54 36.75 -24.27
CA PRO A 230 -7.26 37.14 -25.48
C PRO A 230 -8.49 36.24 -25.64
N ILE A 231 -9.64 36.84 -25.95
CA ILE A 231 -10.92 36.13 -26.13
C ILE A 231 -11.17 35.95 -27.65
N PRO A 232 -11.32 34.70 -28.13
CA PRO A 232 -11.74 34.41 -29.50
C PRO A 232 -13.12 34.98 -29.81
N GLU A 233 -13.41 35.29 -31.07
CA GLU A 233 -14.71 35.85 -31.46
C GLU A 233 -15.89 34.93 -31.13
N ALA A 234 -15.70 33.62 -31.20
CA ALA A 234 -16.71 32.63 -30.82
C ALA A 234 -17.10 32.67 -29.33
N MET A 235 -16.29 33.30 -28.48
CA MET A 235 -16.49 33.41 -27.03
C MET A 235 -16.70 34.85 -26.56
N ASN A 236 -16.94 35.80 -27.47
CA ASN A 236 -17.02 37.22 -27.14
C ASN A 236 -18.31 37.63 -26.40
N GLN A 237 -19.20 36.66 -26.13
CA GLN A 237 -20.48 36.85 -25.45
C GLN A 237 -20.68 35.79 -24.37
N PHE A 238 -20.75 36.20 -23.10
CA PHE A 238 -20.89 35.31 -21.94
C PHE A 238 -21.38 36.06 -20.70
N GLY A 239 -22.03 35.36 -19.78
CA GLY A 239 -22.57 35.86 -18.52
C GLY A 239 -21.93 35.23 -17.28
N GLY A 240 -20.87 34.45 -17.46
CA GLY A 240 -20.09 33.95 -16.33
C GLY A 240 -18.73 33.38 -16.71
N LEU A 241 -17.90 33.21 -15.68
CA LEU A 241 -16.53 32.69 -15.76
C LEU A 241 -16.27 31.68 -14.66
N ARG A 242 -15.78 30.50 -15.02
CA ARG A 242 -15.11 29.59 -14.12
C ARG A 242 -13.61 29.85 -14.18
N ILE A 243 -13.03 30.18 -13.04
CA ILE A 243 -11.60 30.40 -12.84
C ILE A 243 -11.05 29.16 -12.15
N ASP A 244 -10.09 28.50 -12.78
CA ASP A 244 -9.33 27.40 -12.21
C ASP A 244 -7.94 27.97 -11.86
N PRO A 245 -7.79 28.55 -10.65
CA PRO A 245 -6.65 29.42 -10.35
C PRO A 245 -5.32 28.67 -10.32
N LEU A 246 -5.33 27.41 -9.87
CA LEU A 246 -4.13 26.58 -9.64
C LEU A 246 -4.50 25.10 -9.68
N GLN A 247 -3.68 24.22 -10.23
CA GLN A 247 -3.93 22.77 -10.30
C GLN A 247 -3.39 22.01 -9.07
N GLN A 248 -2.64 22.68 -8.18
CA GLN A 248 -2.05 22.07 -6.99
C GLN A 248 -2.80 22.40 -5.71
N ARG A 249 -2.96 21.40 -4.82
CA ARG A 249 -3.40 21.58 -3.43
C ARG A 249 -2.37 22.37 -2.62
N GLY A 250 -2.82 23.07 -1.58
CA GLY A 250 -1.93 23.63 -0.55
C GLY A 250 -1.19 24.87 -1.00
N ILE A 251 -1.64 25.51 -2.06
CA ILE A 251 -1.13 26.79 -2.52
C ILE A 251 -2.08 27.88 -2.02
N ARG A 252 -1.53 28.89 -1.37
CA ARG A 252 -2.24 30.10 -1.00
C ARG A 252 -2.18 31.08 -2.16
N PHE A 253 -3.31 31.66 -2.53
CA PHE A 253 -3.38 32.63 -3.61
C PHE A 253 -4.34 33.75 -3.25
N VAL A 254 -4.20 34.85 -3.97
CA VAL A 254 -4.98 36.06 -3.83
C VAL A 254 -5.34 36.51 -5.23
N LEU A 255 -6.61 36.81 -5.47
CA LEU A 255 -7.07 37.52 -6.66
C LEU A 255 -7.27 38.97 -6.24
N ASP A 256 -6.70 39.94 -6.96
CA ASP A 256 -6.86 41.36 -6.64
C ASP A 256 -8.03 41.94 -7.43
N ASP A 257 -7.94 41.83 -8.76
CA ASP A 257 -8.89 42.41 -9.70
C ASP A 257 -9.07 41.51 -10.92
N LEU A 258 -10.31 41.45 -11.40
CA LEU A 258 -10.73 40.85 -12.67
C LEU A 258 -11.37 41.94 -13.52
N GLN A 259 -10.90 42.12 -14.75
CA GLN A 259 -11.47 43.07 -15.71
C GLN A 259 -11.76 42.36 -17.03
N ILE A 260 -12.90 42.68 -17.64
CA ILE A 260 -13.25 42.24 -19.00
C ILE A 260 -13.32 43.49 -19.87
N LEU A 261 -12.60 43.49 -20.99
CA LEU A 261 -12.42 44.65 -21.85
C LEU A 261 -12.87 44.37 -23.29
N ASP A 262 -13.36 45.41 -23.96
CA ASP A 262 -13.64 45.39 -25.40
C ASP A 262 -12.39 45.64 -26.26
N ALA A 263 -12.56 45.66 -27.58
CA ALA A 263 -11.48 45.91 -28.54
C ALA A 263 -10.78 47.28 -28.37
N THR A 264 -11.46 48.26 -27.78
CA THR A 264 -10.95 49.62 -27.57
C THR A 264 -10.27 49.78 -26.20
N GLY A 265 -10.30 48.74 -25.36
CA GLY A 265 -9.82 48.78 -23.99
C GLY A 265 -10.82 49.36 -23.00
N LYS A 266 -12.09 49.53 -23.38
CA LYS A 266 -13.15 49.93 -22.45
C LYS A 266 -13.51 48.75 -21.54
N ILE A 267 -13.61 49.02 -20.24
CA ILE A 267 -14.02 48.04 -19.25
C ILE A 267 -15.53 47.75 -19.40
N LEU A 268 -15.85 46.50 -19.72
CA LEU A 268 -17.21 45.97 -19.79
C LEU A 268 -17.67 45.44 -18.42
N TYR A 269 -16.74 44.92 -17.62
CA TYR A 269 -16.98 44.42 -16.27
C TYR A 269 -15.69 44.48 -15.44
N SER A 270 -15.81 44.76 -14.15
CA SER A 270 -14.70 44.72 -13.19
C SER A 270 -15.17 44.18 -11.85
N LYS A 271 -14.38 43.31 -11.21
CA LYS A 271 -14.63 42.79 -9.87
C LYS A 271 -13.34 42.74 -9.08
N LYS A 272 -13.35 43.37 -7.90
CA LYS A 272 -12.33 43.20 -6.87
C LYS A 272 -12.72 42.09 -5.91
N PHE A 273 -11.74 41.32 -5.44
CA PHE A 273 -11.97 40.25 -4.48
C PHE A 273 -11.55 40.71 -3.08
N ILE A 274 -12.42 41.48 -2.44
CA ILE A 274 -12.21 41.97 -1.07
C ILE A 274 -13.20 41.34 -0.09
N VAL A 275 -12.82 41.29 1.18
CA VAL A 275 -13.66 40.77 2.26
C VAL A 275 -14.74 41.79 2.59
N GLY A 276 -16.00 41.43 2.38
CA GLY A 276 -17.14 42.25 2.74
C GLY A 276 -17.37 42.32 4.26
N LYS A 277 -18.28 43.21 4.69
CA LYS A 277 -18.64 43.38 6.10
C LYS A 277 -19.20 42.11 6.76
N SER A 278 -19.74 41.20 5.95
CA SER A 278 -20.24 39.88 6.38
C SER A 278 -19.15 38.83 6.58
N LEU A 279 -17.87 39.19 6.39
CA LEU A 279 -16.71 38.28 6.39
C LEU A 279 -16.73 37.24 5.26
N LEU A 280 -17.62 37.42 4.28
CA LEU A 280 -17.63 36.72 3.00
C LEU A 280 -17.02 37.63 1.92
N PRO A 281 -16.59 37.09 0.77
CA PRO A 281 -16.24 37.92 -0.38
C PRO A 281 -17.33 38.97 -0.65
N GLU A 282 -16.94 40.20 -0.93
CA GLU A 282 -17.87 41.24 -1.36
C GLU A 282 -18.64 40.79 -2.61
N ASP A 283 -19.93 41.12 -2.65
CA ASP A 283 -20.88 40.63 -3.65
C ASP A 283 -20.85 39.11 -3.79
N TYR A 284 -20.88 38.40 -2.65
CA TYR A 284 -20.91 36.93 -2.59
C TYR A 284 -22.01 36.30 -3.47
N GLN A 285 -23.09 37.04 -3.76
CA GLN A 285 -24.18 36.60 -4.63
C GLN A 285 -23.74 36.35 -6.08
N ASP A 286 -22.62 36.95 -6.51
CA ASP A 286 -22.04 36.74 -7.84
C ASP A 286 -21.29 35.39 -7.94
N PHE A 287 -21.03 34.73 -6.81
CA PHE A 287 -20.34 33.45 -6.79
C PHE A 287 -21.35 32.31 -6.90
N LEU A 288 -21.35 31.63 -8.03
CA LEU A 288 -22.21 30.45 -8.25
C LEU A 288 -21.71 29.25 -7.45
N ALA A 289 -20.40 29.03 -7.45
CA ALA A 289 -19.75 27.91 -6.77
C ALA A 289 -18.29 28.24 -6.47
N ILE A 290 -17.79 27.76 -5.33
CA ILE A 290 -16.37 27.74 -4.99
C ILE A 290 -16.05 26.30 -4.59
N VAL A 291 -15.26 25.62 -5.40
CA VAL A 291 -14.92 24.19 -5.24
C VAL A 291 -13.44 24.08 -4.91
N ASP A 292 -13.08 23.20 -3.97
CA ASP A 292 -11.68 22.91 -3.62
C ASP A 292 -10.83 24.16 -3.24
N VAL A 293 -11.49 25.23 -2.80
CA VAL A 293 -10.88 26.48 -2.34
C VAL A 293 -11.52 26.89 -1.02
N LYS A 294 -10.71 27.37 -0.08
CA LYS A 294 -11.17 27.96 1.19
C LYS A 294 -10.48 29.29 1.46
N THR A 295 -11.09 30.13 2.28
CA THR A 295 -10.44 31.34 2.80
C THR A 295 -9.24 30.98 3.69
N ALA A 296 -8.21 31.82 3.65
CA ALA A 296 -6.96 31.62 4.35
C ALA A 296 -6.93 32.44 5.65
N GLY A 297 -7.03 31.75 6.79
CA GLY A 297 -6.96 32.39 8.11
C GLY A 297 -8.20 33.22 8.46
N LYS A 298 -8.09 34.03 9.53
CA LYS A 298 -9.10 35.05 9.86
C LYS A 298 -8.74 36.31 9.06
N GLN A 299 -9.71 36.88 8.36
CA GLN A 299 -9.54 38.09 7.56
C GLN A 299 -10.51 39.16 8.06
N GLU A 300 -10.09 40.42 7.94
CA GLU A 300 -10.89 41.57 8.33
C GLU A 300 -11.60 42.20 7.12
N PRO A 301 -12.78 42.82 7.30
CA PRO A 301 -13.46 43.53 6.22
C PRO A 301 -12.55 44.58 5.56
N GLY A 302 -12.55 44.60 4.23
CA GLY A 302 -11.70 45.48 3.41
C GLY A 302 -10.33 44.90 3.06
N GLU A 303 -9.92 43.77 3.65
CA GLU A 303 -8.73 43.04 3.19
C GLU A 303 -8.98 42.33 1.86
N ILE A 304 -7.93 42.08 1.09
CA ILE A 304 -8.02 41.23 -0.11
C ILE A 304 -8.27 39.79 0.33
N VAL A 305 -9.19 39.09 -0.32
CA VAL A 305 -9.55 37.71 0.02
C VAL A 305 -8.36 36.80 -0.27
N GLU A 306 -7.68 36.35 0.77
CA GLU A 306 -6.67 35.31 0.64
C GLU A 306 -7.34 33.93 0.66
N MET A 307 -6.94 33.06 -0.25
CA MET A 307 -7.53 31.74 -0.46
C MET A 307 -6.46 30.66 -0.44
N ILE A 308 -6.84 29.41 -0.14
CA ILE A 308 -5.98 28.23 -0.20
C ILE A 308 -6.70 27.14 -0.97
N THR A 309 -5.99 26.50 -1.91
CA THR A 309 -6.48 25.31 -2.60
C THR A 309 -6.48 24.09 -1.66
N THR A 310 -7.60 23.37 -1.58
CA THR A 310 -7.79 22.22 -0.67
C THR A 310 -7.84 20.87 -1.37
N GLY A 311 -8.12 20.84 -2.67
CA GLY A 311 -8.17 19.61 -3.45
C GLY A 311 -7.40 19.68 -4.77
N ARG A 312 -7.82 18.89 -5.76
CA ARG A 312 -7.10 18.69 -7.03
C ARG A 312 -7.71 19.50 -8.18
N ASN A 313 -8.90 20.05 -7.98
CA ASN A 313 -9.61 20.79 -9.01
C ASN A 313 -10.26 22.04 -8.39
N PRO A 314 -9.47 23.01 -7.91
CA PRO A 314 -10.00 24.24 -7.34
C PRO A 314 -10.63 25.11 -8.42
N GLN A 315 -11.83 25.59 -8.15
CA GLN A 315 -12.64 26.35 -9.10
C GLN A 315 -13.37 27.49 -8.40
N ILE A 316 -13.46 28.64 -9.06
CA ILE A 316 -14.26 29.78 -8.64
C ILE A 316 -15.19 30.15 -9.80
N HIS A 317 -16.48 29.98 -9.61
CA HIS A 317 -17.49 30.29 -10.64
C HIS A 317 -18.12 31.65 -10.32
N LEU A 318 -17.95 32.59 -11.22
CA LEU A 318 -18.51 33.94 -11.16
C LEU A 318 -19.61 34.10 -12.19
N VAL A 319 -20.69 34.77 -11.82
CA VAL A 319 -21.82 35.11 -12.68
C VAL A 319 -21.99 36.62 -12.66
N PHE A 320 -22.27 37.20 -13.82
CA PHE A 320 -22.50 38.62 -14.01
C PHE A 320 -23.47 38.84 -15.20
N PRO A 321 -24.02 40.05 -15.39
CA PRO A 321 -24.88 40.33 -16.54
C PRO A 321 -24.19 40.02 -17.87
N MET A 322 -24.95 39.54 -18.87
CA MET A 322 -24.40 39.15 -20.17
C MET A 322 -23.53 40.25 -20.78
N ILE A 323 -22.29 39.90 -21.08
CA ILE A 323 -21.33 40.79 -21.73
C ILE A 323 -21.35 40.53 -23.23
N TYR A 324 -21.24 41.59 -24.03
CA TYR A 324 -21.15 41.53 -25.48
C TYR A 324 -19.84 42.19 -25.95
N ASN A 325 -19.26 41.68 -27.04
CA ASN A 325 -18.05 42.22 -27.66
C ASN A 325 -16.79 42.18 -26.78
N ALA A 326 -16.69 41.20 -25.88
CA ALA A 326 -15.50 41.01 -25.05
C ALA A 326 -14.30 40.56 -25.91
N LYS A 327 -13.13 41.15 -25.68
CA LYS A 327 -11.89 40.82 -26.41
C LYS A 327 -10.74 40.42 -25.49
N THR A 328 -10.72 40.87 -24.24
CA THR A 328 -9.63 40.55 -23.31
C THR A 328 -10.16 40.41 -21.90
N ILE A 329 -9.68 39.38 -21.18
CA ILE A 329 -9.84 39.27 -19.73
C ILE A 329 -8.49 39.58 -19.08
N LYS A 330 -8.46 40.51 -18.14
CA LYS A 330 -7.30 40.76 -17.28
C LYS A 330 -7.57 40.22 -15.90
N LEU A 331 -6.66 39.41 -15.37
CA LEU A 331 -6.72 38.88 -14.02
C LEU A 331 -5.42 39.19 -13.30
N LYS A 332 -5.50 39.88 -12.17
CA LYS A 332 -4.35 40.18 -11.33
C LYS A 332 -4.35 39.26 -10.13
N MET A 333 -3.28 38.49 -9.96
CA MET A 333 -3.17 37.51 -8.88
C MET A 333 -1.79 37.47 -8.24
N LYS A 334 -1.73 36.89 -7.05
CA LYS A 334 -0.50 36.56 -6.33
C LYS A 334 -0.64 35.18 -5.71
N TYR A 335 0.42 34.39 -5.73
CA TYR A 335 0.40 33.02 -5.21
C TYR A 335 1.67 32.68 -4.43
N ILE A 336 1.54 31.82 -3.43
CA ILE A 336 2.61 31.36 -2.54
C ILE A 336 2.28 29.98 -1.96
N GLU A 337 3.28 29.16 -1.70
CA GLU A 337 3.10 27.90 -0.98
C GLU A 337 2.56 28.17 0.43
N ALA A 338 1.44 27.52 0.81
CA ALA A 338 0.73 27.89 2.05
C ALA A 338 1.59 27.75 3.31
N HIS A 339 2.54 26.80 3.30
CA HIS A 339 3.42 26.53 4.43
C HIS A 339 4.59 27.52 4.58
N LYS A 340 4.88 28.31 3.54
CA LYS A 340 5.91 29.37 3.57
C LYS A 340 5.39 30.71 4.09
N VAL A 341 4.10 30.83 4.34
CA VAL A 341 3.52 32.07 4.89
C VAL A 341 3.84 32.15 6.38
N LYS A 342 4.58 33.18 6.78
CA LYS A 342 4.77 33.49 8.20
C LYS A 342 3.39 33.74 8.82
N LYS A 343 3.08 33.08 9.94
CA LYS A 343 1.88 33.40 10.72
C LYS A 343 1.97 34.89 11.10
N LYS A 344 0.97 35.67 10.68
CA LYS A 344 0.78 37.04 11.17
C LYS A 344 0.48 37.03 12.65
#